data_AF-A0AAX1W0N6-F1
#
_entry.id   AF-A0AAX1W0N6-F1
#
_cell.length_a   1.000
_cell.length_b   1.000
_cell.length_c   1.000
_cell.angle_alpha   90.00
_cell.angle_beta   90.00
_cell.angle_gamma   90.00
#
_symmetry.space_group_name_H-M   'P 1'
#
loop_
_entity.id
_entity.type
_entity.pdbx_description
1 polymer ?
#
loop_
_entity_poly.entity_id
_entity_poly.type
_entity_poly.pdbx_seq_one_letter_code
_entity_poly.pdbx_strand_id
1 'polypeptide(L)'
;GHRFHHPQDVRISSPAGYLSDLRAAHVLADFNERRQIISKRVDELATQQEGTAIVPPSLLDEVAGLVEWPVPLVCSFEERFLEVPQEALITTMQDNQKYFCLLDAEG
;
A
#
# COMPACT_ATOMS: atom_id res chain seq x y z
N GLY A 1 -10.77 -15.99 5.38
CA GLY A 1 -9.48 -15.28 5.46
C GLY A 1 -9.36 -14.38 4.26
N HIS A 2 -8.15 -14.07 3.82
CA HIS A 2 -7.94 -13.33 2.58
C HIS A 2 -8.57 -14.08 1.40
N ARG A 3 -9.38 -13.40 0.58
CA ARG A 3 -10.22 -14.05 -0.45
C ARG A 3 -9.45 -14.99 -1.39
N PHE A 4 -8.23 -14.61 -1.78
CA PHE A 4 -7.37 -15.40 -2.67
C PHE A 4 -6.34 -16.27 -1.95
N HIS A 5 -5.59 -15.72 -0.99
CA HIS A 5 -4.52 -16.44 -0.28
C HIS A 5 -5.02 -17.42 0.79
N HIS A 6 -6.24 -17.24 1.31
CA HIS A 6 -6.87 -18.15 2.27
C HIS A 6 -8.42 -18.12 2.12
N PRO A 7 -8.95 -18.73 1.05
CA PRO A 7 -10.38 -18.67 0.71
C PRO A 7 -11.29 -19.41 1.69
N GLN A 8 -10.74 -20.29 2.54
CA GLN A 8 -11.48 -21.02 3.55
C GLN A 8 -11.88 -20.12 4.74
N ASP A 9 -12.92 -20.56 5.45
CA ASP A 9 -13.34 -19.97 6.72
C ASP A 9 -12.19 -19.98 7.73
N VAL A 10 -12.10 -18.91 8.52
CA VAL A 10 -11.09 -18.77 9.57
C VAL A 10 -11.77 -18.95 10.90
N ARG A 11 -11.35 -19.98 11.62
CA ARG A 11 -11.80 -20.20 12.99
C ARG A 11 -11.01 -19.30 13.92
N ILE A 12 -11.72 -18.39 14.60
CA ILE A 12 -11.16 -17.62 15.72
C ILE A 12 -11.20 -18.50 16.96
N SER A 13 -10.03 -18.87 17.47
CA SER A 13 -9.86 -19.78 18.60
C SER A 13 -10.27 -19.16 19.93
N SER A 14 -10.00 -17.86 20.11
CA SER A 14 -10.35 -17.06 21.27
C SER A 14 -10.25 -15.56 20.93
N PRO A 15 -10.83 -14.65 21.74
CA PRO A 15 -10.66 -13.22 21.53
C PRO A 15 -9.18 -12.78 21.48
N ALA A 16 -8.32 -13.37 22.31
CA ALA A 16 -6.89 -13.08 22.32
C ALA A 16 -6.15 -13.59 21.05
N GLY A 17 -6.67 -14.65 20.41
CA GLY A 17 -6.12 -15.23 19.19
C GLY A 17 -6.55 -14.54 17.90
N TYR A 18 -7.45 -13.55 17.96
CA TYR A 18 -8.03 -12.92 16.78
C TYR A 18 -6.99 -12.41 15.77
N LEU A 19 -5.98 -11.67 16.24
CA LEU A 19 -4.94 -11.10 15.37
C LEU A 19 -4.06 -12.20 14.76
N SER A 20 -3.67 -13.21 15.54
CA SER A 20 -2.82 -14.30 15.04
C SER A 20 -3.56 -15.21 14.06
N ASP A 21 -4.82 -15.54 14.36
CA ASP A 21 -5.65 -16.42 13.53
C ASP A 21 -5.94 -15.77 12.17
N LEU A 22 -6.21 -14.47 12.15
CA LEU A 22 -6.37 -13.70 10.91
C LEU A 22 -5.06 -13.52 10.16
N ARG A 23 -3.93 -13.27 10.84
CA ARG A 23 -2.64 -13.16 10.17
C ARG A 23 -2.26 -14.47 9.47
N ALA A 24 -2.48 -15.62 10.11
CA ALA A 24 -2.26 -16.92 9.49
C ALA A 24 -3.10 -17.12 8.22
N ALA A 25 -4.22 -16.42 8.13
CA ALA A 25 -5.09 -16.39 6.96
C ALA A 25 -4.85 -15.20 6.02
N HIS A 26 -3.64 -14.61 6.06
CA HIS A 26 -3.21 -13.47 5.24
C HIS A 26 -4.06 -12.21 5.45
N VAL A 27 -4.50 -11.94 6.67
CA VAL A 27 -5.22 -10.71 7.03
C VAL A 27 -4.51 -10.03 8.21
N LEU A 28 -3.96 -8.85 7.97
CA LEU A 28 -3.44 -7.99 9.03
C LEU A 28 -4.59 -7.13 9.58
N ALA A 29 -5.21 -7.59 10.66
CA ALA A 29 -6.37 -6.89 11.21
C ALA A 29 -6.00 -5.58 11.95
N ASP A 30 -4.80 -5.49 12.52
CA ASP A 30 -4.35 -4.27 13.20
C ASP A 30 -4.05 -3.16 12.18
N PHE A 31 -4.71 -2.02 12.37
CA PHE A 31 -4.60 -0.87 11.46
C PHE A 31 -3.22 -0.19 11.53
N ASN A 32 -2.69 0.00 12.74
CA ASN A 32 -1.40 0.66 12.93
C ASN A 32 -0.27 -0.19 12.38
N GLU A 33 -0.35 -1.50 12.56
CA GLU A 33 0.60 -2.43 11.98
C GLU A 33 0.56 -2.40 10.45
N ARG A 34 -0.63 -2.42 9.84
CA ARG A 34 -0.77 -2.27 8.38
C ARG A 34 -0.13 -0.97 7.91
N ARG A 35 -0.43 0.15 8.57
CA ARG A 35 0.14 1.46 8.27
C ARG A 35 1.67 1.45 8.29
N GLN A 36 2.27 0.84 9.32
CA GLN A 36 3.72 0.71 9.46
C GLN A 36 4.34 -0.15 8.35
N ILE A 37 3.72 -1.29 8.05
CA ILE A 37 4.19 -2.20 7.00
C ILE A 37 4.12 -1.52 5.64
N ILE A 38 3.01 -0.86 5.31
CA ILE A 38 2.87 -0.14 4.03
C ILE A 38 3.97 0.91 3.90
N SER A 39 4.12 1.79 4.89
CA SER A 39 5.14 2.84 4.87
C SER A 39 6.56 2.28 4.67
N LYS A 40 6.92 1.26 5.46
CA LYS A 40 8.23 0.61 5.36
C LYS A 40 8.47 0.00 3.98
N ARG A 41 7.49 -0.73 3.43
CA ARG A 41 7.64 -1.39 2.13
C ARG A 41 7.73 -0.40 0.97
N VAL A 42 6.99 0.70 1.06
CA VAL A 42 7.05 1.78 0.07
C VAL A 42 8.42 2.44 0.08
N ASP A 43 8.97 2.73 1.26
CA ASP A 43 10.32 3.29 1.41
C ASP A 43 11.43 2.33 0.89
N GLU A 44 11.31 1.04 1.20
CA GLU A 44 12.20 -0.01 0.68
C GLU A 44 12.19 -0.05 -0.86
N LEU A 45 11.00 0.03 -1.48
CA LEU A 45 10.87 0.03 -2.94
C LEU A 45 11.35 1.34 -3.57
N ALA A 46 11.06 2.49 -2.95
CA ALA A 46 11.55 3.79 -3.43
C ALA A 46 13.08 3.81 -3.49
N THR A 47 13.73 3.36 -2.41
CA THR A 47 15.19 3.25 -2.34
C THR A 47 15.73 2.33 -3.45
N GLN A 48 15.07 1.20 -3.73
CA GLN A 48 15.47 0.29 -4.81
C GLN A 48 15.33 0.89 -6.21
N GLN A 49 14.44 1.87 -6.38
CA GLN A 49 14.26 2.61 -7.63
C GLN A 49 15.09 3.90 -7.67
N GLU A 50 16.00 4.11 -6.70
CA GLU A 50 16.80 5.33 -6.58
C GLU A 50 15.94 6.62 -6.50
N GLY A 51 14.71 6.49 -5.99
CA GLY A 51 13.73 7.56 -5.90
C GLY A 51 13.22 7.81 -4.48
N THR A 52 12.37 8.82 -4.33
CA THR A 52 11.71 9.17 -3.07
C THR A 52 10.20 9.02 -3.20
N ALA A 53 9.57 8.30 -2.26
CA ALA A 53 8.12 8.18 -2.23
C ALA A 53 7.46 9.37 -1.52
N ILE A 54 6.47 9.97 -2.16
CA ILE A 54 5.54 10.91 -1.52
C ILE A 54 4.43 10.10 -0.85
N VAL A 55 4.44 10.07 0.48
CA VAL A 55 3.49 9.31 1.31
C VAL A 55 2.73 10.23 2.26
N PRO A 56 1.67 10.92 1.80
CA PRO A 56 0.85 11.75 2.67
C PRO A 56 0.18 10.90 3.77
N PRO A 57 0.16 11.35 5.05
CA PRO A 57 -0.44 10.59 6.14
C PRO A 57 -1.90 10.17 5.89
N SER A 58 -2.70 11.04 5.28
CA SER A 58 -4.11 10.78 4.96
C SER A 58 -4.28 9.67 3.90
N LEU A 59 -3.44 9.69 2.86
CA LEU A 59 -3.44 8.65 1.83
C LEU A 59 -2.95 7.32 2.41
N LEU A 60 -1.94 7.35 3.27
CA LEU A 60 -1.45 6.16 3.96
C LEU A 60 -2.53 5.53 4.84
N ASP A 61 -3.31 6.34 5.56
CA ASP A 61 -4.46 5.88 6.34
C ASP A 61 -5.56 5.27 5.45
N GLU A 62 -5.84 5.90 4.32
CA GLU A 62 -6.82 5.39 3.36
C GLU A 62 -6.38 4.04 2.77
N VAL A 63 -5.15 3.93 2.28
CA VAL A 63 -4.59 2.67 1.74
C VAL A 63 -4.56 1.59 2.82
N ALA A 64 -4.19 1.92 4.05
CA ALA A 64 -4.25 0.99 5.18
C ALA A 64 -5.68 0.52 5.50
N GLY A 65 -6.69 1.34 5.23
CA GLY A 65 -8.10 0.97 5.33
C GLY A 65 -8.60 0.08 4.19
N LEU A 66 -8.06 0.25 2.98
CA LEU A 66 -8.48 -0.48 1.77
C LEU A 66 -7.85 -1.87 1.64
N VAL A 67 -6.65 -2.06 2.19
CA VAL A 67 -5.88 -3.30 1.99
C VAL A 67 -5.78 -4.11 3.29
N GLU A 68 -6.11 -5.40 3.20
CA GLU A 68 -6.01 -6.35 4.31
C GLU A 68 -4.66 -7.07 4.37
N TRP A 69 -3.94 -7.16 3.23
CA TRP A 69 -2.60 -7.75 3.12
C TRP A 69 -1.70 -6.92 2.19
N PRO A 70 -0.85 -6.03 2.72
CA PRO A 70 -0.07 -5.10 1.91
C PRO A 70 1.05 -5.79 1.12
N VAL A 71 0.95 -5.73 -0.21
CA VAL A 71 2.00 -6.10 -1.17
C VAL A 71 2.13 -4.97 -2.19
N PRO A 72 2.99 -3.96 -1.96
CA PRO A 72 3.16 -2.87 -2.89
C PRO A 72 3.88 -3.32 -4.16
N LEU A 73 3.54 -2.69 -5.28
CA LEU A 73 4.11 -2.92 -6.60
C LEU A 73 4.61 -1.60 -7.16
N VAL A 74 5.77 -1.62 -7.81
CA VAL A 74 6.28 -0.48 -8.57
C VAL A 74 5.72 -0.58 -9.98
N CYS A 75 5.11 0.51 -10.45
CA CYS A 75 4.55 0.63 -11.79
C CYS A 75 5.02 1.95 -12.39
N SER A 76 5.20 1.99 -13.71
CA SER A 76 5.48 3.21 -14.47
C SER A 76 4.42 3.43 -15.54
N PHE A 77 4.27 4.68 -15.98
CA PHE A 77 3.44 5.04 -17.13
C PHE A 77 4.30 5.15 -18.39
N GLU A 78 3.68 5.03 -19.56
CA GLU A 78 4.36 5.37 -20.82
C GLU A 78 4.74 6.85 -20.82
N GLU A 79 5.94 7.17 -21.32
CA GLU A 79 6.53 8.52 -21.28
C GLU A 79 5.58 9.61 -21.83
N ARG A 80 4.80 9.31 -22.88
CA ARG A 80 3.82 10.26 -23.44
C ARG A 80 2.76 10.75 -22.44
N PHE A 81 2.45 9.96 -21.41
CA PHE A 81 1.50 10.35 -20.37
C PHE A 81 2.15 11.18 -19.27
N LEU A 82 3.49 11.22 -19.21
CA LEU A 82 4.29 12.03 -18.30
C LEU A 82 4.49 13.47 -18.81
N GLU A 83 4.12 13.77 -20.07
CA GLU A 83 4.16 15.13 -20.64
C GLU A 83 3.07 16.06 -20.05
N VAL A 84 2.13 15.51 -19.29
CA VAL A 84 1.10 16.27 -18.57
C VAL A 84 1.75 16.96 -17.36
N PRO A 85 1.30 18.17 -16.96
CA PRO A 85 1.85 18.83 -15.76
C PRO A 85 1.87 17.92 -14.54
N GLN A 86 3.00 17.90 -13.84
CA GLN A 86 3.29 16.98 -12.75
C GLN A 86 2.23 17.04 -11.64
N GLU A 87 1.72 18.23 -11.34
CA GLU A 87 0.67 18.42 -10.33
C GLU A 87 -0.63 17.70 -10.71
N ALA A 88 -1.02 17.76 -11.99
CA ALA A 88 -2.23 17.10 -12.49
C ALA A 88 -2.10 15.57 -12.48
N LEU A 89 -0.89 15.04 -12.75
CA LEU A 89 -0.57 13.62 -12.66
C LEU A 89 -0.64 13.12 -11.22
N ILE A 90 0.05 13.80 -10.30
CA ILE A 90 0.09 13.44 -8.88
C ILE A 90 -1.31 13.43 -8.29
N THR A 91 -2.12 14.48 -8.52
CA THR A 91 -3.51 14.53 -8.04
C THR A 91 -4.34 13.37 -8.59
N THR A 92 -4.23 13.06 -9.87
CA THR A 92 -4.99 11.95 -10.47
C THR A 92 -4.59 10.59 -9.88
N MET A 93 -3.28 10.36 -9.67
CA MET A 93 -2.76 9.12 -9.08
C MET A 93 -3.16 8.96 -7.62
N GLN A 94 -3.08 10.02 -6.83
CA GLN A 94 -3.41 9.98 -5.40
C GLN A 94 -4.92 9.89 -5.17
N ASP A 95 -5.73 10.71 -5.86
CA ASP A 95 -7.16 10.80 -5.57
C ASP A 95 -7.95 9.63 -6.14
N ASN A 96 -7.63 9.20 -7.37
CA ASN A 96 -8.42 8.18 -8.09
C ASN A 96 -7.85 6.77 -7.97
N GLN A 97 -6.53 6.63 -7.93
CA GLN A 97 -5.87 5.32 -7.97
C GLN A 97 -5.29 4.89 -6.61
N LYS A 98 -5.23 5.82 -5.64
CA LYS A 98 -4.68 5.59 -4.29
C LYS A 98 -3.22 5.13 -4.33
N TYR A 99 -2.43 5.72 -5.23
CA TYR A 99 -1.02 5.39 -5.42
C TYR A 99 -0.10 6.36 -4.70
N PHE A 100 1.05 5.85 -4.23
CA PHE A 100 2.16 6.67 -3.78
C PHE A 100 3.04 7.03 -4.98
N CYS A 101 3.28 8.32 -5.18
CA CYS A 101 4.13 8.78 -6.27
C CYS A 101 5.60 8.58 -5.89
N LEU A 102 6.40 8.08 -6.84
CA LEU A 102 7.85 8.03 -6.75
C LEU A 102 8.42 9.18 -7.58
N LEU A 103 9.30 9.97 -6.98
CA LEU A 103 10.07 11.00 -7.65
C LEU A 103 11.50 10.49 -7.86
N ASP A 104 12.07 10.75 -9.04
CA ASP A 104 13.48 10.47 -9.31
C ASP A 104 14.38 11.64 -8.85
N ALA A 105 15.67 11.59 -9.19
CA ALA A 105 16.62 12.63 -8.79
C ALA A 105 16.38 14.00 -9.46
N GLU A 106 15.63 14.04 -10.56
CA GLU A 106 15.32 15.24 -11.33
C GLU A 106 14.02 15.91 -10.89
N GLY A 107 13.22 15.21 -10.08
CA GLY A 107 12.01 15.70 -9.43
C GLY A 107 10.75 15.14 -10.06
#